data_AF-A0AAV4BVF0-F1
#
_entry.id   AF-A0AAV4BVF0-F1
#
_cell.length_a   1.000
_cell.length_b   1.000
_cell.length_c   1.000
_cell.angle_alpha   90.00
_cell.angle_beta   90.00
_cell.angle_gamma   90.00
#
_symmetry.space_group_name_H-M   'P 1'
#
loop_
_entity.id
_entity.type
_entity.pdbx_description
1 polymer ?
#
loop_
_entity_poly.entity_id
_entity_poly.type
_entity_poly.pdbx_seq_one_letter_code
_entity_poly.pdbx_strand_id
1 'polypeptide(L)'
;MITLALHTVVGFLNLYHAVAIASALVAAHWEQDVWSDVKKCPTGTFGLKCEGTCSTHCAGVDNACNHVDGTCSDGCDPGYRTAQCNVSCNRGTYGQDCNETCSNTCAGESNTCNHVNGTCDLGCDPGYLGALCDLGKSANLK
;
A
#
# COMPACT_ATOMS: atom_id res chain seq x y z
N MET A 1 -13.60 8.27 71.90
CA MET A 1 -13.56 9.17 70.74
C MET A 1 -13.12 8.41 69.49
N ILE A 2 -13.96 7.50 68.95
CA ILE A 2 -13.73 6.88 67.63
C ILE A 2 -15.10 6.54 67.03
N THR A 3 -15.80 7.52 66.45
CA THR A 3 -17.10 7.27 65.77
C THR A 3 -17.37 8.10 64.50
N LEU A 4 -16.41 8.82 63.90
CA LEU A 4 -16.73 9.70 62.75
C LEU A 4 -15.75 9.71 61.57
N ALA A 5 -15.06 8.60 61.27
CA ALA A 5 -14.13 8.55 60.13
C ALA A 5 -14.32 7.37 59.15
N LEU A 6 -15.48 6.69 59.15
CA LEU A 6 -15.78 5.66 58.15
C LEU A 6 -17.02 5.92 57.28
N HIS A 7 -17.86 6.92 57.58
CA HIS A 7 -19.10 7.13 56.82
C HIS A 7 -19.00 8.11 55.64
N THR A 8 -17.88 8.82 55.43
CA THR A 8 -17.71 9.69 54.26
C THR A 8 -17.01 9.03 53.08
N VAL A 9 -16.38 7.87 53.25
CA VAL A 9 -15.76 7.14 52.12
C VAL A 9 -16.79 6.24 51.40
N VAL A 10 -17.82 5.78 52.10
CA VAL A 10 -18.89 4.93 51.52
C VAL A 10 -19.86 5.72 50.64
N GLY A 11 -19.85 7.06 50.72
CA GLY A 11 -20.63 7.94 49.85
C GLY A 11 -20.01 8.21 48.48
N PHE A 12 -18.68 8.18 48.36
CA PHE A 12 -18.01 8.40 47.06
C PHE A 12 -17.88 7.11 46.26
N LEU A 13 -17.70 5.96 46.92
CA LEU A 13 -17.68 4.66 46.24
C LEU A 13 -19.02 4.31 45.55
N ASN A 14 -20.15 4.92 45.93
CA ASN A 14 -21.45 4.64 45.32
C ASN A 14 -21.78 5.45 44.05
N LEU A 15 -20.98 6.46 43.69
CA LEU A 15 -21.03 7.05 42.34
C LEU A 15 -20.00 6.41 41.40
N TYR A 16 -18.86 5.94 41.94
CA TYR A 16 -17.90 5.17 41.14
C TYR A 16 -18.46 3.81 40.70
N HIS A 17 -19.28 3.15 41.53
CA HIS A 17 -19.93 1.91 41.11
C HIS A 17 -21.06 2.12 40.10
N ALA A 18 -21.74 3.27 40.08
CA ALA A 18 -22.75 3.55 39.04
C ALA A 18 -22.13 3.80 37.66
N VAL A 19 -20.92 4.37 37.62
CA VAL A 19 -20.15 4.52 36.37
C VAL A 19 -19.47 3.21 35.96
N ALA A 20 -19.18 2.32 36.92
CA ALA A 20 -18.65 0.97 36.65
C ALA A 20 -19.68 0.01 36.01
N ILE A 21 -20.98 0.25 36.12
CA ILE A 21 -22.01 -0.58 35.46
C ILE A 21 -22.40 -0.05 34.08
N ALA A 22 -22.18 1.24 33.79
CA ALA A 22 -22.19 1.76 32.42
C ALA A 22 -20.96 1.31 31.61
N SER A 23 -19.96 0.74 32.27
CA SER A 23 -18.76 0.17 31.64
C SER A 23 -18.71 -1.35 31.69
N ALA A 24 -19.68 -2.03 32.32
CA ALA A 24 -19.77 -3.50 32.31
C ALA A 24 -20.52 -4.06 31.09
N LEU A 25 -21.40 -3.29 30.44
CA LEU A 25 -21.88 -3.60 29.08
C LEU A 25 -20.83 -3.24 28.02
N VAL A 26 -19.86 -2.38 28.34
CA VAL A 26 -18.74 -2.02 27.45
C VAL A 26 -17.52 -2.93 27.68
N ALA A 27 -17.43 -3.64 28.80
CA ALA A 27 -16.38 -4.65 29.05
C ALA A 27 -16.67 -6.01 28.40
N ALA A 28 -17.93 -6.27 28.01
CA ALA A 28 -18.29 -7.34 27.06
C ALA A 28 -18.20 -6.88 25.59
N HIS A 29 -17.80 -5.63 25.35
CA HIS A 29 -17.39 -5.10 24.04
C HIS A 29 -15.87 -4.86 24.04
N TRP A 30 -15.17 -5.91 24.46
CA TRP A 30 -13.73 -6.09 24.48
C TRP A 30 -13.16 -5.90 23.07
N GLU A 31 -11.95 -5.38 23.07
CA GLU A 31 -11.13 -4.88 21.97
C GLU A 31 -10.61 -5.99 21.02
N GLN A 32 -11.37 -7.04 20.77
CA GLN A 32 -11.00 -8.11 19.85
C GLN A 32 -12.22 -8.53 19.01
N ASP A 33 -12.00 -8.63 17.69
CA ASP A 33 -12.83 -9.33 16.69
C ASP A 33 -13.76 -8.53 15.75
N VAL A 34 -13.42 -7.28 15.39
CA VAL A 34 -13.97 -6.69 14.12
C VAL A 34 -13.40 -7.39 12.86
N TRP A 35 -12.40 -8.27 13.00
CA TRP A 35 -11.79 -8.99 11.88
C TRP A 35 -12.25 -10.46 11.74
N SER A 36 -12.83 -11.09 12.78
CA SER A 36 -13.02 -12.54 12.81
C SER A 36 -14.10 -13.08 11.84
N ASP A 37 -14.95 -12.21 11.29
CA ASP A 37 -16.01 -12.62 10.35
C ASP A 37 -15.79 -12.12 8.91
N VAL A 38 -14.60 -11.60 8.56
CA VAL A 38 -14.31 -11.33 7.14
C VAL A 38 -14.04 -12.66 6.44
N LYS A 39 -15.11 -13.23 5.86
CA LYS A 39 -15.05 -14.44 5.04
C LYS A 39 -13.93 -14.30 4.01
N LYS A 40 -13.03 -15.29 3.96
CA LYS A 40 -11.97 -15.34 2.94
C LYS A 40 -12.59 -15.29 1.55
N CYS A 41 -12.13 -14.35 0.74
CA CYS A 41 -12.58 -14.21 -0.63
C CYS A 41 -11.95 -15.27 -1.54
N PRO A 42 -12.62 -15.62 -2.65
CA PRO A 42 -11.99 -16.37 -3.73
C PRO A 42 -10.70 -15.69 -4.21
N THR A 43 -9.73 -16.48 -4.68
CA THR A 43 -8.47 -15.96 -5.25
C THR A 43 -8.75 -14.88 -6.29
N GLY A 44 -8.03 -13.76 -6.22
CA GLY A 44 -8.20 -12.63 -7.13
C GLY A 44 -9.29 -11.62 -6.72
N THR A 45 -9.96 -11.80 -5.56
CA THR A 45 -10.97 -10.85 -5.05
C THR A 45 -10.72 -10.43 -3.61
N PHE A 46 -11.22 -9.26 -3.23
CA PHE A 46 -11.06 -8.69 -1.89
C PHE A 46 -12.26 -7.84 -1.43
N GLY A 47 -12.28 -7.51 -0.14
CA GLY A 47 -13.29 -6.67 0.51
C GLY A 47 -14.38 -7.48 1.21
N LEU A 48 -15.20 -6.80 2.01
CA LEU A 48 -16.23 -7.43 2.85
C LEU A 48 -17.23 -8.32 2.08
N LYS A 49 -17.45 -8.01 0.80
CA LYS A 49 -18.35 -8.75 -0.11
C LYS A 49 -17.62 -9.43 -1.26
N CYS A 50 -16.29 -9.42 -1.29
CA CYS A 50 -15.48 -9.95 -2.39
C CYS A 50 -15.80 -9.34 -3.76
N GLU A 51 -16.22 -8.08 -3.78
CA GLU A 51 -16.55 -7.33 -4.99
C GLU A 51 -15.34 -6.56 -5.56
N GLY A 52 -14.29 -6.38 -4.75
CA GLY A 52 -13.00 -5.83 -5.22
C GLY A 52 -12.20 -6.89 -5.97
N THR A 53 -11.47 -6.51 -7.00
CA THR A 53 -10.60 -7.40 -7.79
C THR A 53 -9.14 -7.07 -7.55
N CYS A 54 -8.33 -8.07 -7.21
CA CYS A 54 -6.88 -7.90 -7.07
C CYS A 54 -6.28 -7.35 -8.36
N SER A 55 -5.25 -6.51 -8.24
CA SER A 55 -4.49 -6.07 -9.42
C SER A 55 -3.83 -7.27 -10.11
N THR A 56 -3.79 -7.24 -11.43
CA THR A 56 -3.02 -8.19 -12.25
C THR A 56 -1.51 -7.99 -12.14
N HIS A 57 -1.06 -7.02 -11.34
CA HIS A 57 0.34 -6.65 -11.15
C HIS A 57 0.84 -6.89 -9.72
N CYS A 58 0.11 -7.69 -8.94
CA CYS A 58 0.65 -8.23 -7.70
C CYS A 58 1.69 -9.31 -8.03
N ALA A 59 2.90 -9.23 -7.49
CA ALA A 59 3.98 -10.17 -7.78
C ALA A 59 3.77 -11.59 -7.17
N GLY A 60 2.73 -11.77 -6.37
CA GLY A 60 2.39 -13.05 -5.75
C GLY A 60 1.82 -14.08 -6.74
N VAL A 61 1.79 -15.34 -6.31
CA VAL A 61 1.23 -16.44 -7.14
C VAL A 61 -0.21 -16.14 -7.52
N ASP A 62 -0.54 -16.32 -8.81
CA ASP A 62 -1.86 -16.03 -9.39
C ASP A 62 -2.37 -14.59 -9.13
N ASN A 63 -1.44 -13.62 -9.00
CA ASN A 63 -1.73 -12.23 -8.64
C ASN A 63 -2.51 -12.10 -7.32
N ALA A 64 -2.23 -12.99 -6.37
CA ALA A 64 -2.90 -12.99 -5.07
C ALA A 64 -2.68 -11.67 -4.33
N CYS A 65 -3.75 -11.17 -3.71
CA CYS A 65 -3.72 -10.01 -2.83
C CYS A 65 -4.43 -10.32 -1.51
N ASN A 66 -4.24 -9.46 -0.52
CA ASN A 66 -4.93 -9.53 0.76
C ASN A 66 -6.44 -9.44 0.53
N HIS A 67 -7.17 -10.45 0.99
CA HIS A 67 -8.61 -10.60 0.73
C HIS A 67 -9.48 -9.54 1.41
N VAL A 68 -8.93 -8.67 2.26
CA VAL A 68 -9.71 -7.64 2.95
C VAL A 68 -9.51 -6.26 2.37
N ASP A 69 -8.27 -5.86 2.09
CA ASP A 69 -7.94 -4.50 1.62
C ASP A 69 -7.35 -4.46 0.20
N GLY A 70 -7.13 -5.61 -0.42
CA GLY A 70 -6.59 -5.72 -1.77
C GLY A 70 -5.08 -5.51 -1.88
N THR A 71 -4.36 -5.37 -0.76
CA THR A 71 -2.92 -5.12 -0.74
C THR A 71 -2.13 -6.32 -1.28
N CYS A 72 -1.19 -6.11 -2.19
CA CYS A 72 -0.28 -7.13 -2.69
C CYS A 72 0.87 -7.34 -1.69
N SER A 73 0.81 -8.42 -0.90
CA SER A 73 1.80 -8.70 0.15
C SER A 73 3.21 -8.97 -0.39
N ASP A 74 3.31 -9.50 -1.61
CA ASP A 74 4.58 -9.82 -2.28
C ASP A 74 5.13 -8.64 -3.09
N GLY A 75 4.50 -7.46 -2.97
CA GLY A 75 4.86 -6.27 -3.75
C GLY A 75 4.27 -6.28 -5.17
N CYS A 76 4.79 -5.37 -5.99
CA CYS A 76 4.31 -5.14 -7.35
C CYS A 76 5.26 -5.69 -8.40
N ASP A 77 4.71 -6.02 -9.56
CA ASP A 77 5.48 -6.20 -10.77
C ASP A 77 6.24 -4.90 -11.15
N PRO A 78 7.37 -5.00 -11.87
CA PRO A 78 8.10 -3.84 -12.37
C PRO A 78 7.18 -2.87 -13.12
N GLY A 79 7.33 -1.59 -12.83
CA GLY A 79 6.57 -0.52 -13.46
C GLY A 79 5.24 -0.18 -12.80
N TYR A 80 4.89 -0.83 -11.69
CA TYR A 80 3.71 -0.55 -10.88
C TYR A 80 4.07 -0.21 -9.44
N ARG A 81 3.20 0.56 -8.79
CA ARG A 81 3.37 1.07 -7.43
C ARG A 81 2.04 1.09 -6.68
N THR A 82 2.10 1.53 -5.42
CA THR A 82 1.04 1.50 -4.39
C THR A 82 0.86 0.11 -3.78
N ALA A 83 0.19 0.06 -2.62
CA ALA A 83 -0.08 -1.20 -1.92
C ALA A 83 -0.89 -2.19 -2.76
N GLN A 84 -1.78 -1.70 -3.65
CA GLN A 84 -2.62 -2.52 -4.52
C GLN A 84 -2.04 -2.71 -5.93
N CYS A 85 -0.84 -2.18 -6.23
CA CYS A 85 -0.19 -2.30 -7.55
C CYS A 85 -1.09 -1.90 -8.73
N ASN A 86 -1.94 -0.88 -8.55
CA ASN A 86 -2.93 -0.43 -9.54
C ASN A 86 -2.57 0.91 -10.21
N VAL A 87 -1.39 1.45 -9.90
CA VAL A 87 -0.88 2.70 -10.49
C VAL A 87 0.49 2.41 -11.09
N SER A 88 0.72 2.85 -12.32
CA SER A 88 2.04 2.77 -12.95
C SER A 88 3.05 3.73 -12.31
N CYS A 89 4.34 3.54 -12.62
CA CYS A 89 5.35 4.52 -12.24
C CYS A 89 5.03 5.91 -12.77
N ASN A 90 5.47 6.92 -12.00
CA ASN A 90 5.32 8.30 -12.41
C ASN A 90 6.16 8.57 -13.67
N ARG A 91 5.78 9.61 -14.41
CA ARG A 91 6.54 10.05 -15.57
C ARG A 91 8.00 10.28 -15.18
N GLY A 92 8.92 9.66 -15.93
CA GLY A 92 10.36 9.78 -15.68
C GLY A 92 10.95 8.69 -14.78
N THR A 93 10.15 7.76 -14.24
CA THR A 93 10.67 6.60 -13.51
C THR A 93 10.15 5.27 -14.04
N TYR A 94 10.90 4.18 -13.81
CA TYR A 94 10.56 2.84 -14.28
C TYR A 94 11.12 1.73 -13.38
N GLY A 95 10.79 0.48 -13.71
CA GLY A 95 11.38 -0.70 -13.09
C GLY A 95 10.75 -1.08 -11.74
N GLN A 96 11.44 -1.93 -10.98
CA GLN A 96 10.95 -2.39 -9.68
C GLN A 96 10.84 -1.21 -8.70
N ASP A 97 9.69 -1.12 -8.03
CA ASP A 97 9.36 -0.05 -7.09
C ASP A 97 9.50 1.38 -7.68
N CYS A 98 9.57 1.50 -9.01
CA CYS A 98 9.82 2.77 -9.71
C CYS A 98 11.13 3.47 -9.32
N ASN A 99 12.17 2.70 -8.98
CA ASN A 99 13.45 3.22 -8.50
C ASN A 99 14.43 3.62 -9.62
N GLU A 100 14.17 3.25 -10.87
CA GLU A 100 15.01 3.64 -12.00
C GLU A 100 14.49 4.94 -12.62
N THR A 101 15.39 5.74 -13.19
CA THR A 101 15.07 7.03 -13.81
C THR A 101 15.25 6.96 -15.32
N CYS A 102 14.27 7.44 -16.08
CA CYS A 102 14.36 7.53 -17.53
C CYS A 102 15.58 8.35 -17.95
N SER A 103 16.23 7.96 -19.05
CA SER A 103 17.32 8.77 -19.61
C SER A 103 16.81 10.16 -20.00
N ASN A 104 17.60 11.18 -19.70
CA ASN A 104 17.30 12.57 -20.05
C ASN A 104 17.44 12.87 -21.55
N THR A 105 17.79 11.87 -22.35
CA THR A 105 17.98 11.92 -23.81
C THR A 105 16.97 11.05 -24.54
N CYS A 106 15.95 10.53 -23.84
CA CYS A 106 14.76 9.99 -24.48
C CYS A 106 14.06 11.12 -25.25
N ALA A 107 13.83 10.92 -26.54
CA ALA A 107 13.14 11.90 -27.37
C ALA A 107 11.68 12.12 -26.91
N GLY A 108 11.15 13.31 -27.21
CA GLY A 108 9.76 13.69 -26.90
C GLY A 108 9.63 14.57 -25.66
N GLU A 109 8.41 14.74 -25.17
CA GLU A 109 8.15 15.62 -24.03
C GLU A 109 8.60 14.98 -22.72
N SER A 110 9.27 15.80 -21.89
CA SER A 110 9.66 15.46 -20.51
C SER A 110 10.46 14.17 -20.35
N ASN A 111 11.23 13.75 -21.36
CA ASN A 111 12.13 12.59 -21.30
C ASN A 111 11.40 11.32 -20.81
N THR A 112 10.21 11.08 -21.35
CA THR A 112 9.36 9.98 -20.90
C THR A 112 9.89 8.67 -21.46
N CYS A 113 9.90 7.63 -20.64
CA CYS A 113 10.23 6.26 -21.04
C CYS A 113 9.15 5.29 -20.59
N ASN A 114 9.19 4.07 -21.11
CA ASN A 114 8.32 2.98 -20.71
C ASN A 114 8.51 2.67 -19.22
N HIS A 115 7.42 2.74 -18.45
CA HIS A 115 7.46 2.59 -17.00
C HIS A 115 7.89 1.19 -16.52
N VAL A 116 7.84 0.16 -17.36
CA VAL A 116 8.24 -1.21 -16.98
C VAL A 116 9.75 -1.42 -17.18
N ASN A 117 10.26 -1.09 -18.37
CA ASN A 117 11.61 -1.49 -18.79
C ASN A 117 12.54 -0.31 -19.12
N GLY A 118 12.05 0.92 -19.07
CA GLY A 118 12.84 2.13 -19.30
C GLY A 118 13.05 2.51 -20.76
N THR A 119 12.47 1.79 -21.72
CA THR A 119 12.72 2.06 -23.15
C THR A 119 12.17 3.42 -23.60
N CYS A 120 12.94 4.15 -24.38
CA CYS A 120 12.49 5.40 -24.98
C CYS A 120 11.68 5.08 -26.26
N ASP A 121 10.35 5.01 -26.13
CA ASP A 121 9.46 4.58 -27.23
C ASP A 121 9.45 5.54 -28.43
N LEU A 122 9.84 6.81 -28.22
CA LEU A 122 9.99 7.82 -29.27
C LEU A 122 11.41 7.89 -29.84
N GLY A 123 12.30 7.01 -29.43
CA GLY A 123 13.71 7.00 -29.81
C GLY A 123 14.56 7.97 -28.98
N CYS A 124 15.75 8.28 -29.50
CA CYS A 124 16.78 9.05 -28.80
C CYS A 124 16.99 10.42 -29.43
N ASP A 125 17.38 11.38 -28.59
CA ASP A 125 17.90 12.66 -29.04
C ASP A 125 19.15 12.48 -29.94
N PRO A 126 19.42 13.44 -30.86
CA PRO A 126 20.56 13.36 -31.76
C PRO A 126 21.88 13.13 -31.03
N GLY A 127 22.57 12.04 -31.37
CA GLY A 127 23.85 11.68 -30.77
C GLY A 127 23.77 10.61 -29.68
N TYR A 128 22.58 10.12 -29.34
CA TYR A 128 22.36 9.01 -28.42
C TYR A 128 21.80 7.79 -29.15
N LEU A 129 22.10 6.60 -28.63
CA LEU A 129 21.73 5.30 -29.18
C LEU A 129 21.39 4.33 -28.04
N GLY A 130 20.87 3.15 -28.40
CA GLY A 130 20.43 2.14 -27.46
C GLY A 130 18.95 2.29 -27.08
N ALA A 131 18.37 1.25 -26.49
CA ALA A 131 16.95 1.24 -26.14
C ALA A 131 16.61 2.23 -25.00
N LEU A 132 17.61 2.54 -24.16
CA LEU A 132 17.51 3.48 -23.05
C LEU A 132 18.13 4.85 -23.38
N CYS A 133 18.65 5.05 -24.60
CA CYS A 133 19.33 6.28 -25.03
C CYS A 133 20.53 6.71 -24.15
N ASP A 134 21.15 5.76 -23.47
CA ASP A 134 22.28 5.95 -22.56
C ASP A 134 23.66 5.90 -23.26
N LEU A 135 23.70 5.47 -24.53
CA LEU A 135 24.93 5.37 -25.30
C LEU A 135 25.15 6.63 -26.15
N GLY A 136 26.00 7.54 -25.68
CA GLY A 136 26.46 8.67 -26.49
C GLY A 136 27.41 8.24 -27.62
N LYS A 137 27.31 8.89 -28.79
CA LYS A 137 28.20 8.68 -29.96
C LYS A 137 29.70 8.94 -29.71
N SER A 138 30.10 9.31 -28.50
CA SER A 138 31.51 9.42 -28.10
C SER A 138 32.17 8.08 -27.72
N ALA A 139 31.42 6.98 -27.66
CA ALA A 139 31.99 5.66 -27.31
C ALA A 139 32.68 4.92 -28.47
N ASN A 140 32.66 5.44 -29.71
CA ASN A 140 33.33 4.81 -30.87
C ASN A 140 33.79 5.83 -31.93
N LEU A 141 34.66 6.76 -31.53
CA LEU A 141 35.54 7.49 -32.44
C LEU A 141 36.99 7.36 -31.92
N LYS A 142 37.59 6.19 -32.15
CA LYS A 142 39.03 6.02 -32.18
C LYS A 142 39.40 4.92 -33.18
#